data_AF-A0A2K3KCW5-F1
#
_entry.id   AF-A0A2K3KCW5-F1
#
_cell.length_a   1.000
_cell.length_b   1.000
_cell.length_c   1.000
_cell.angle_alpha   90.00
_cell.angle_beta   90.00
_cell.angle_gamma   90.00
#
_symmetry.space_group_name_H-M   'P 1'
#
loop_
_entity.id
_entity.type
_entity.pdbx_description
1 polymer ?
#
loop_
_entity_poly.entity_id
_entity_poly.type
_entity_poly.pdbx_seq_one_letter_code
_entity_poly.pdbx_strand_id
1 'polypeptide(L)'
;MACAYRAAMSSESSSSVDVDDARKQWMSSESSSVDDGDEAHKQWMKKYGIKYANSTEMEKRRKIFKQNLEYIEKMNRINKAAGKTYTLGLNDYSDLTDEEFSATHTGLLIS
;
A
#
# COMPACT_ATOMS: atom_id res chain seq x y z
N MET A 1 9.78 -16.67 -16.88
CA MET A 1 9.15 -17.76 -17.64
C MET A 1 9.60 -19.10 -17.06
N ALA A 2 8.74 -19.75 -16.29
CA ALA A 2 8.82 -21.19 -16.02
C ALA A 2 7.40 -21.69 -15.74
N CYS A 3 7.01 -22.73 -16.49
CA CYS A 3 5.68 -23.31 -16.58
C CYS A 3 5.27 -24.21 -15.40
N ALA A 4 3.95 -24.47 -15.36
CA ALA A 4 3.23 -25.52 -14.64
C ALA A 4 3.00 -25.26 -13.14
N TYR A 5 1.80 -25.41 -12.57
CA TYR A 5 0.79 -26.43 -12.86
C TYR A 5 -0.61 -25.93 -12.45
N ARG A 6 -1.55 -26.00 -13.39
CA ARG A 6 -2.98 -25.82 -13.18
C ARG A 6 -3.55 -27.17 -12.75
N ALA A 7 -4.24 -27.25 -11.62
CA ALA A 7 -5.20 -28.32 -11.41
C ALA A 7 -6.46 -27.78 -10.74
N ALA A 8 -7.50 -27.71 -11.57
CA ALA A 8 -8.88 -27.65 -11.16
C ALA A 8 -9.28 -28.99 -10.52
N MET A 9 -10.29 -28.89 -9.65
CA MET A 9 -11.06 -29.94 -9.00
C MET A 9 -11.12 -31.29 -9.72
N SER A 10 -10.62 -32.34 -9.07
CA SER A 10 -11.14 -33.70 -9.22
C SER A 10 -11.06 -34.40 -7.87
N SER A 11 -12.19 -34.98 -7.47
CA SER A 11 -12.37 -35.74 -6.24
C SER A 11 -11.50 -36.98 -6.24
N GLU A 12 -10.72 -37.19 -5.18
CA GLU A 12 -10.43 -38.50 -4.62
C GLU A 12 -9.88 -38.34 -3.20
N SER A 13 -10.52 -39.08 -2.29
CA SER A 13 -10.13 -39.24 -0.90
C SER A 13 -8.95 -40.20 -0.82
N SER A 14 -7.78 -39.75 -0.37
CA SER A 14 -6.88 -40.58 0.44
C SER A 14 -5.81 -39.71 1.10
N SER A 15 -5.58 -39.99 2.38
CA SER A 15 -4.70 -39.30 3.33
C SER A 15 -3.24 -39.18 2.86
N SER A 16 -2.67 -37.97 2.93
CA SER A 16 -1.21 -37.76 3.11
C SER A 16 -0.96 -36.33 3.56
N VAL A 17 -0.43 -36.17 4.77
CA VAL A 17 -0.38 -34.94 5.58
C VAL A 17 0.67 -33.91 5.12
N ASP A 18 1.29 -34.07 3.95
CA ASP A 18 2.50 -33.32 3.59
C ASP A 18 2.27 -32.15 2.61
N VAL A 19 1.11 -32.08 1.94
CA VAL A 19 0.83 -31.05 0.91
C VAL A 19 0.24 -29.77 1.52
N ASP A 20 -0.42 -29.88 2.68
CA ASP A 20 -1.04 -28.74 3.36
C ASP A 20 -0.04 -27.85 4.09
N ASP A 21 1.15 -28.38 4.42
CA ASP A 21 2.15 -27.65 5.18
C ASP A 21 2.97 -26.70 4.30
N ALA A 22 3.36 -27.15 3.10
CA ALA A 22 4.05 -26.32 2.12
C ALA A 22 3.20 -25.12 1.66
N ARG A 23 1.87 -25.31 1.52
CA ARG A 23 0.94 -24.22 1.17
C ARG A 23 0.82 -23.20 2.29
N LYS A 24 0.77 -23.61 3.55
CA LYS A 24 0.78 -22.69 4.69
C LYS A 24 2.09 -21.92 4.78
N GLN A 25 3.20 -22.59 4.52
CA GLN A 25 4.53 -21.99 4.56
C GLN A 25 4.72 -20.94 3.45
N TRP A 26 4.23 -21.18 2.23
CA TRP A 26 4.30 -20.20 1.15
C TRP A 26 3.34 -19.01 1.35
N MET A 27 2.12 -19.26 1.87
CA MET A 27 1.20 -18.18 2.24
C MET A 27 1.76 -17.29 3.35
N SER A 28 2.59 -17.85 4.25
CA SER A 28 3.28 -17.08 5.27
C SER A 28 4.45 -16.26 4.73
N SER A 29 5.15 -16.71 3.68
CA SER A 29 6.29 -15.97 3.11
C SER A 29 5.86 -14.87 2.14
N GLU A 30 4.76 -15.05 1.41
CA GLU A 30 4.24 -14.07 0.43
C GLU A 30 3.61 -12.83 1.10
N SER A 31 3.19 -12.94 2.37
CA SER A 31 2.52 -11.88 3.12
C SER A 31 3.47 -10.85 3.76
N SER A 32 4.79 -11.05 3.72
CA SER A 32 5.72 -10.31 4.60
C SER A 32 6.15 -8.92 4.12
N SER A 33 5.77 -8.47 2.91
CA SER A 33 6.23 -7.18 2.35
C SER A 33 5.13 -6.22 1.90
N VAL A 34 3.86 -6.65 1.87
CA VAL A 34 2.73 -5.80 1.42
C VAL A 34 2.08 -5.03 2.59
N ASP A 35 2.38 -5.44 3.82
CA ASP A 35 1.67 -5.06 5.05
C ASP A 35 2.09 -3.70 5.64
N ASP A 36 3.34 -3.28 5.49
CA ASP A 36 3.88 -2.08 6.16
C ASP A 36 3.14 -0.79 5.77
N GLY A 37 2.88 -0.60 4.47
CA GLY A 37 2.13 0.56 3.98
C GLY A 37 0.65 0.56 4.37
N ASP A 38 0.04 -0.63 4.58
CA ASP A 38 -1.36 -0.73 5.03
C ASP A 38 -1.48 -0.40 6.52
N GLU A 39 -0.52 -0.83 7.33
CA GLU A 39 -0.47 -0.45 8.75
C GLU A 39 -0.18 1.05 8.92
N ALA A 40 0.76 1.59 8.14
CA ALA A 40 1.02 3.04 8.10
C ALA A 40 -0.25 3.84 7.75
N HIS A 41 -1.04 3.36 6.77
CA HIS A 41 -2.30 4.01 6.40
C HIS A 41 -3.31 4.01 7.54
N LYS A 42 -3.49 2.87 8.23
CA LYS A 42 -4.41 2.79 9.39
C LYS A 42 -3.98 3.71 10.53
N GLN A 43 -2.69 3.77 10.85
CA GLN A 43 -2.17 4.65 11.89
C GLN A 43 -2.32 6.12 11.52
N TRP A 44 -2.05 6.45 10.26
CA TRP A 44 -2.26 7.78 9.71
C TRP A 44 -3.74 8.20 9.77
N MET A 45 -4.67 7.33 9.35
CA MET A 45 -6.11 7.60 9.44
C MET A 45 -6.53 7.84 10.89
N LYS A 46 -6.03 7.04 11.84
CA LYS A 46 -6.32 7.21 13.27
C LYS A 46 -5.78 8.55 13.79
N LYS A 47 -4.56 8.94 13.38
CA LYS A 47 -3.91 10.18 13.79
C LYS A 47 -4.69 11.43 13.33
N TYR A 48 -5.15 11.42 12.08
CA TYR A 48 -5.84 12.57 11.47
C TYR A 48 -7.37 12.47 11.49
N GLY A 49 -7.93 11.42 12.11
CA GLY A 49 -9.37 11.23 12.25
C GLY A 49 -10.10 10.95 10.94
N ILE A 50 -9.40 10.41 9.94
CA ILE A 50 -9.94 10.19 8.60
C ILE A 50 -10.93 9.02 8.61
N LYS A 51 -12.10 9.24 7.99
CA LYS A 51 -13.14 8.22 7.78
C LYS A 51 -13.65 8.33 6.34
N TYR A 52 -13.63 7.23 5.62
CA TYR A 52 -14.12 7.18 4.24
C TYR A 52 -15.59 6.76 4.18
N ALA A 53 -16.28 7.24 3.15
CA ALA A 53 -17.71 6.98 2.97
C ALA A 53 -18.02 5.52 2.62
N ASN A 54 -17.13 4.85 1.90
CA ASN A 54 -17.30 3.46 1.44
C ASN A 54 -15.95 2.78 1.19
N SER A 55 -15.99 1.47 0.96
CA SER A 55 -14.79 0.64 0.74
C SER A 55 -14.06 0.98 -0.56
N THR A 56 -14.78 1.38 -1.60
CA THR A 56 -14.18 1.79 -2.89
C THR A 56 -13.34 3.05 -2.71
N GLU A 57 -13.85 4.06 -1.99
CA GLU A 57 -13.11 5.27 -1.68
C GLU A 57 -11.92 4.98 -0.76
N MET A 58 -12.10 4.14 0.25
CA MET A 58 -11.00 3.69 1.10
C MET A 58 -9.88 3.03 0.29
N GLU A 59 -10.21 2.15 -0.66
CA GLU A 59 -9.22 1.50 -1.51
C GLU A 59 -8.49 2.50 -2.42
N LYS A 60 -9.21 3.45 -3.03
CA LYS A 60 -8.60 4.53 -3.83
C LYS A 60 -7.61 5.32 -2.97
N ARG A 61 -8.05 5.81 -1.81
CA ARG A 61 -7.26 6.65 -0.91
C ARG A 61 -6.06 5.93 -0.33
N ARG A 62 -6.21 4.64 -0.01
CA ARG A 62 -5.11 3.76 0.42
C ARG A 62 -4.02 3.64 -0.65
N LYS A 63 -4.40 3.49 -1.93
CA LYS A 63 -3.42 3.43 -3.04
C LYS A 63 -2.64 4.74 -3.18
N ILE A 64 -3.34 5.88 -3.14
CA ILE A 64 -2.71 7.21 -3.20
C ILE A 64 -1.79 7.42 -2.01
N PHE A 65 -2.24 7.06 -0.80
CA PHE A 65 -1.42 7.14 0.41
C PHE A 65 -0.12 6.36 0.29
N LYS A 66 -0.15 5.11 -0.20
CA LYS A 66 1.06 4.32 -0.42
C LYS A 66 2.01 4.99 -1.42
N GLN A 67 1.50 5.53 -2.52
CA GLN A 67 2.31 6.28 -3.50
C GLN A 67 2.98 7.51 -2.87
N ASN A 68 2.25 8.26 -2.06
CA ASN A 68 2.79 9.44 -1.36
C ASN A 68 3.82 9.05 -0.30
N LEU A 69 3.62 7.94 0.42
CA LEU A 69 4.60 7.41 1.37
C LEU A 69 5.91 7.00 0.65
N GLU A 70 5.82 6.26 -0.45
CA GLU A 70 6.98 5.89 -1.26
C GLU A 70 7.72 7.13 -1.80
N TYR A 71 6.98 8.15 -2.22
CA TYR A 71 7.55 9.43 -2.65
C TYR A 71 8.32 10.11 -1.52
N ILE A 72 7.71 10.24 -0.33
CA ILE A 72 8.33 10.85 0.85
C ILE A 72 9.66 10.14 1.17
N GLU A 73 9.66 8.81 1.23
CA GLU A 73 10.87 8.04 1.51
C GLU A 73 11.96 8.25 0.46
N LYS A 74 11.58 8.18 -0.82
CA LYS A 74 12.51 8.41 -1.94
C LYS A 74 13.12 9.80 -1.85
N MET A 75 12.29 10.82 -1.64
CA MET A 75 12.75 12.21 -1.56
C MET A 75 13.60 12.46 -0.32
N ASN A 76 13.30 11.83 0.81
CA ASN A 76 14.13 11.91 2.01
C ASN A 76 15.51 11.29 1.80
N ARG A 77 15.61 10.16 1.09
CA ARG A 77 16.90 9.57 0.69
C ARG A 77 17.70 10.52 -0.21
N ILE A 78 17.05 11.09 -1.22
CA ILE A 78 17.67 12.06 -2.15
C ILE A 78 18.12 13.32 -1.40
N ASN A 79 17.26 13.89 -0.55
CA ASN A 79 17.55 15.09 0.21
C ASN A 79 18.74 14.90 1.15
N LYS A 80 18.81 13.75 1.82
CA LYS A 80 19.95 13.38 2.66
C LYS A 80 21.24 13.29 1.85
N ALA A 81 21.21 12.63 0.69
CA ALA A 81 22.37 12.52 -0.19
C ALA A 81 22.81 13.89 -0.76
N ALA A 82 21.87 14.80 -0.97
CA ALA A 82 22.12 16.17 -1.43
C ALA A 82 22.50 17.15 -0.31
N GLY A 83 22.63 16.69 0.95
CA GLY A 83 22.99 17.55 2.08
C GLY A 83 21.92 18.55 2.50
N LYS A 84 20.65 18.31 2.13
CA LYS A 84 19.53 19.17 2.56
C LYS A 84 19.18 18.93 4.02
N THR A 85 18.78 19.99 4.70
CA THR A 85 18.46 20.00 6.15
C THR A 85 16.99 19.69 6.45
N TYR A 86 16.18 19.36 5.44
CA TYR A 86 14.76 19.10 5.60
C TYR A 86 14.36 17.72 5.07
N THR A 87 13.31 17.17 5.68
CA THR A 87 12.65 15.93 5.29
C THR A 87 11.17 16.18 5.04
N LEU A 88 10.60 15.40 4.13
CA LEU A 88 9.16 15.28 3.95
C LEU A 88 8.59 14.32 4.99
N GLY A 89 7.29 14.46 5.27
CA GLY A 89 6.56 13.61 6.20
C GLY A 89 5.07 13.57 5.88
N LEU A 90 4.39 12.59 6.46
CA LEU A 90 2.95 12.41 6.28
C LEU A 90 2.15 13.53 6.98
N ASN A 91 1.18 14.07 6.27
CA ASN A 91 0.29 15.17 6.65
C ASN A 91 -1.18 14.82 6.35
N ASP A 92 -2.10 15.74 6.65
CA ASP A 92 -3.55 15.60 6.48
C ASP A 92 -3.99 15.36 5.02
N TYR A 93 -3.11 15.63 4.06
CA TYR A 93 -3.35 15.54 2.62
C TYR A 93 -2.66 14.35 1.97
N SER A 94 -2.09 13.43 2.77
CA SER A 94 -1.27 12.34 2.26
C SER A 94 -2.05 11.29 1.47
N ASP A 95 -3.38 11.36 1.40
CA ASP A 95 -4.23 10.51 0.55
C ASP A 95 -4.85 11.26 -0.65
N LEU A 96 -4.37 12.47 -0.95
CA LEU A 96 -4.75 13.25 -2.14
C LEU A 96 -3.67 13.14 -3.23
N THR A 97 -4.10 13.23 -4.48
CA THR A 97 -3.17 13.50 -5.59
C THR A 97 -2.80 14.99 -5.66
N ASP A 98 -1.74 15.32 -6.39
CA ASP A 98 -1.34 16.71 -6.61
C ASP A 98 -2.45 17.54 -7.27
N GLU A 99 -3.22 16.93 -8.19
CA GLU A 99 -4.36 17.56 -8.85
C GLU A 99 -5.51 17.79 -7.88
N GLU A 100 -5.85 16.79 -7.05
CA GLU A 100 -6.91 16.92 -6.03
C GLU A 100 -6.53 17.99 -5.01
N PHE A 101 -5.28 17.99 -4.54
CA PHE A 101 -4.77 19.01 -3.62
C PHE A 101 -4.85 20.41 -4.25
N SER A 102 -4.37 20.56 -5.49
CA SER A 102 -4.39 21.86 -6.17
C SER A 102 -5.81 22.37 -6.40
N ALA A 103 -6.71 21.51 -6.87
CA ALA A 103 -8.10 21.88 -7.15
C ALA A 103 -8.86 22.33 -5.90
N THR A 104 -8.48 21.86 -4.71
CA THR A 104 -9.21 22.11 -3.47
C THR A 104 -8.52 23.08 -2.51
N HIS A 105 -7.20 23.28 -2.62
CA HIS A 105 -6.42 24.02 -1.61
C HIS A 105 -5.56 25.17 -2.13
N THR A 106 -5.33 25.31 -3.44
CA THR A 106 -4.40 26.34 -3.97
C THR A 106 -5.08 27.44 -4.79
N GLY A 107 -6.39 27.32 -5.06
CA GLY A 107 -7.12 28.27 -5.90
C GLY A 107 -6.66 28.31 -7.36
N LEU A 108 -5.71 27.44 -7.74
CA LEU A 108 -5.19 27.28 -9.10
C LEU A 108 -6.13 26.37 -9.90
N LEU A 109 -6.73 26.93 -10.94
CA LEU A 109 -7.44 26.14 -11.96
C LEU A 109 -6.41 25.56 -12.92
N ILE A 110 -6.11 24.27 -12.77
CA ILE A 110 -5.34 23.53 -13.76
C ILE A 110 -6.33 23.19 -14.89
N SER A 111 -6.35 24.02 -15.94
CA SER A 111 -7.17 23.84 -17.15
C SER A 111 -6.52 22.91 -18.16
#